data_AF-A0A1V0UH08-F1
#
_entry.id   AF-A0A1V0UH08-F1
#
_cell.length_a   1.000
_cell.length_b   1.000
_cell.length_c   1.000
_cell.angle_alpha   90.00
_cell.angle_beta   90.00
_cell.angle_gamma   90.00
#
_symmetry.space_group_name_H-M   'P 1'
#
loop_
_entity.id
_entity.type
_entity.pdbx_description
1 polymer ?
#
loop_
_entity_poly.entity_id
_entity_poly.type
_entity_poly.pdbx_seq_one_letter_code
_entity_poly.pdbx_strand_id
1 'polypeptide(L)'
;MDGSVAGPRLRPGGVVVSGRLLRAVCTAALAAALTVSPAIAVPAVPDPVPPGDSAPSADAPDPGPADTQDVDDSGTPESDADETDPEEPGADPDEADPDEPGSNADEADAAEVDAGTALAAPEAPRSVAALLRELQTRYRTAEEASETYNATAEKLKQRTARLKKVDADLAKARAALESSRADAGRLARQQYRGHTEFSAYLRLLLTRDPRRALDQSHVVGRLAANRVATVDRLTGAARQADRLAAAARKALDQQKKLAARQKRERDAVNVRLREVEGLLATLSEEQIAQLAGLEQKGVDRAQRELVASGALSATRPATRQGGDAVAYAIRQIGKPYVWGAEGPDSFDCSGLTSQAWSAAGRTIPRTSQEQWKRLPRVPLSALRPGDLVVYFPKATHVALYIGDGLVVQAPRPGTKVKVSPLAANPLLGAVRPDPGAAPLATYTRPDLPEGARAGTDTGYSADTAPAAP
;
A
#
# COMPACT_ATOMS: atom_id res chain seq x y z
N MET A 1 2.08 -80.35 12.52
CA MET A 1 2.18 -79.18 13.41
C MET A 1 1.64 -78.01 12.60
N ASP A 2 0.33 -78.00 12.34
CA ASP A 2 -0.74 -77.36 13.16
C ASP A 2 -0.55 -75.84 13.20
N GLY A 3 -1.49 -74.96 12.82
CA GLY A 3 -2.87 -75.04 12.30
C GLY A 3 -3.24 -73.58 11.92
N SER A 4 -3.82 -73.28 10.75
CA SER A 4 -5.26 -73.28 10.42
C SER A 4 -6.16 -72.53 11.40
N VAL A 5 -6.96 -71.58 10.88
CA VAL A 5 -8.41 -71.29 11.11
C VAL A 5 -8.64 -69.86 10.57
N ALA A 6 -9.13 -69.65 9.34
CA ALA A 6 -10.49 -69.74 8.80
C ALA A 6 -11.16 -68.35 8.67
N GLY A 7 -11.61 -68.02 7.44
CA GLY A 7 -12.48 -66.86 7.12
C GLY A 7 -13.95 -67.12 7.52
N PRO A 8 -14.93 -66.32 7.04
CA PRO A 8 -15.23 -66.23 5.60
C PRO A 8 -15.74 -64.87 5.06
N ARG A 9 -15.88 -64.82 3.73
CA ARG A 9 -16.43 -63.74 2.89
C ARG A 9 -17.98 -63.70 2.93
N LEU A 10 -18.56 -62.51 2.78
CA LEU A 10 -19.87 -62.27 2.14
C LEU A 10 -19.83 -60.93 1.36
N ARG A 11 -20.46 -60.91 0.18
CA ARG A 11 -20.48 -59.80 -0.80
C ARG A 11 -21.72 -58.86 -0.61
N PRO A 12 -22.17 -58.05 -1.59
CA PRO A 12 -22.27 -56.59 -1.48
C PRO A 12 -23.72 -56.10 -1.33
N GLY A 13 -23.90 -54.89 -0.79
CA GLY A 13 -25.21 -54.25 -0.72
C GLY A 13 -25.07 -52.76 -0.98
N GLY A 14 -25.49 -52.32 -2.16
CA GLY A 14 -25.73 -50.90 -2.42
C GLY A 14 -27.00 -50.47 -1.72
N VAL A 15 -26.96 -49.31 -1.07
CA VAL A 15 -28.15 -48.50 -0.81
C VAL A 15 -27.77 -47.04 -1.07
N VAL A 16 -28.39 -46.50 -2.11
CA VAL A 16 -28.55 -45.07 -2.36
C VAL A 16 -29.49 -44.53 -1.29
N VAL A 17 -29.10 -43.50 -0.53
CA VAL A 17 -30.07 -42.64 0.16
C VAL A 17 -29.76 -41.17 -0.12
N SER A 18 -30.76 -40.59 -0.76
CA SER A 18 -30.99 -39.21 -1.14
C SER A 18 -30.87 -38.18 0.00
N GLY A 19 -30.36 -37.00 -0.33
CA GLY A 19 -31.14 -35.76 -0.36
C GLY A 19 -31.82 -35.28 0.92
N ARG A 20 -31.30 -34.14 1.41
CA ARG A 20 -31.98 -33.10 2.23
C ARG A 20 -32.43 -33.51 3.62
N LEU A 21 -31.70 -33.02 4.64
CA LEU A 21 -32.21 -32.27 5.80
C LEU A 21 -31.08 -32.15 6.83
N LEU A 22 -30.55 -30.95 7.04
CA LEU A 22 -30.58 -30.26 8.34
C LEU A 22 -29.82 -28.93 8.21
N ARG A 23 -30.60 -27.85 8.08
CA ARG A 23 -30.22 -26.51 8.51
C ARG A 23 -30.00 -26.53 10.03
N ALA A 24 -29.13 -25.63 10.47
CA ALA A 24 -28.89 -25.20 11.85
C ALA A 24 -28.07 -26.16 12.73
N VAL A 25 -26.79 -25.84 12.92
CA VAL A 25 -26.12 -25.55 14.20
C VAL A 25 -24.70 -25.06 13.86
N CYS A 26 -24.36 -23.83 14.27
CA CYS A 26 -23.03 -23.38 14.72
C CYS A 26 -22.99 -21.84 14.79
N THR A 27 -23.86 -21.28 15.61
CA THR A 27 -23.55 -20.08 16.38
C THR A 27 -22.70 -20.51 17.58
N ALA A 28 -21.76 -19.64 17.97
CA ALA A 28 -20.93 -19.69 19.18
C ALA A 28 -19.69 -20.60 19.18
N ALA A 29 -18.57 -20.05 18.68
CA ALA A 29 -17.23 -20.33 19.22
C ALA A 29 -16.22 -19.26 18.74
N LEU A 30 -16.17 -18.10 19.41
CA LEU A 30 -14.91 -17.40 19.76
C LEU A 30 -15.21 -16.21 20.69
N ALA A 31 -15.50 -16.53 21.96
CA ALA A 31 -15.40 -15.58 23.06
C ALA A 31 -14.52 -16.23 24.12
N ALA A 32 -13.20 -15.96 24.07
CA ALA A 32 -12.26 -16.06 25.19
C ALA A 32 -10.83 -15.82 24.71
N ALA A 33 -10.39 -14.56 24.68
CA ALA A 33 -9.00 -14.17 25.00
C ALA A 33 -8.92 -12.64 25.12
N LEU A 34 -8.24 -12.18 26.17
CA LEU A 34 -7.81 -10.79 26.48
C LEU A 34 -8.69 -9.98 27.47
N THR A 35 -8.69 -10.41 28.72
CA THR A 35 -8.32 -9.52 29.86
C THR A 35 -6.79 -9.67 30.01
N VAL A 36 -5.93 -8.67 30.23
CA VAL A 36 -5.94 -7.52 31.15
C VAL A 36 -5.06 -6.41 30.52
N SER A 37 -5.57 -5.18 30.43
CA SER A 37 -4.76 -3.96 30.26
C SER A 37 -4.86 -3.14 31.55
N PRO A 38 -3.76 -2.65 32.14
CA PRO A 38 -3.84 -1.72 33.26
C PRO A 38 -4.26 -0.34 32.74
N ALA A 39 -5.32 0.21 33.33
CA ALA A 39 -5.69 1.60 33.18
C ALA A 39 -4.59 2.47 33.82
N ILE A 40 -3.85 3.23 33.01
CA ILE A 40 -3.09 4.37 33.49
C ILE A 40 -4.06 5.55 33.53
N ALA A 41 -4.37 6.01 34.73
CA ALA A 41 -5.15 7.20 34.99
C ALA A 41 -4.47 8.42 34.37
N VAL A 42 -5.22 9.17 33.56
CA VAL A 42 -4.85 10.51 33.11
C VAL A 42 -5.11 11.46 34.29
N PRO A 43 -4.12 12.19 34.84
CA PRO A 43 -4.41 13.23 35.82
C PRO A 43 -5.12 14.40 35.13
N ALA A 44 -6.21 14.85 35.75
CA ALA A 44 -6.98 16.01 35.36
C ALA A 44 -6.12 17.29 35.35
N VAL A 45 -6.29 18.10 34.32
CA VAL A 45 -5.74 19.45 34.21
C VAL A 45 -6.56 20.36 35.15
N PRO A 46 -5.96 21.09 36.11
CA PRO A 46 -6.70 22.09 36.86
C PRO A 46 -6.96 23.35 36.03
N ASP A 47 -8.16 23.90 36.15
CA ASP A 47 -8.62 25.12 35.49
C ASP A 47 -7.76 26.37 35.82
N PRO A 48 -7.67 27.36 34.92
CA PRO A 48 -6.89 28.58 35.16
C PRO A 48 -7.57 29.50 36.18
N VAL A 49 -6.77 30.01 37.13
CA VAL A 49 -7.16 31.01 38.13
C VAL A 49 -7.22 32.40 37.48
N PRO A 50 -8.27 33.22 37.70
CA PRO A 50 -8.37 34.58 37.16
C PRO A 50 -7.46 35.57 37.90
N PRO A 51 -6.95 36.63 37.25
CA PRO A 51 -6.14 37.65 37.92
C PRO A 51 -7.03 38.60 38.72
N GLY A 52 -6.67 38.81 39.99
CA GLY A 52 -7.22 39.85 40.86
C GLY A 52 -6.29 41.06 40.95
N ASP A 53 -6.91 42.24 40.90
CA ASP A 53 -6.33 43.57 41.02
C ASP A 53 -5.42 43.76 42.25
N SER A 54 -4.35 44.55 42.08
CA SER A 54 -4.06 45.76 42.89
C SER A 54 -2.80 46.48 42.39
N ALA A 55 -3.00 47.72 41.94
CA ALA A 55 -2.00 48.79 41.78
C ALA A 55 -1.53 49.30 43.19
N PRO A 56 -0.59 50.29 43.37
CA PRO A 56 -0.54 51.56 42.63
C PRO A 56 0.84 52.20 42.31
N SER A 57 0.78 53.04 41.26
CA SER A 57 1.37 54.39 41.07
C SER A 57 2.87 54.68 41.31
N ALA A 58 3.53 55.24 40.28
CA ALA A 58 3.99 56.65 40.29
C ALA A 58 4.64 57.08 38.95
N ASP A 59 4.17 58.24 38.47
CA ASP A 59 4.79 59.31 37.68
C ASP A 59 5.75 59.05 36.50
N ALA A 60 5.36 59.66 35.37
CA ALA A 60 6.19 60.03 34.24
C ALA A 60 7.03 61.31 34.58
N PRO A 61 7.98 61.78 33.74
CA PRO A 61 7.64 62.31 32.41
C PRO A 61 8.62 61.97 31.26
N ASP A 62 8.03 62.13 30.07
CA ASP A 62 8.56 62.33 28.72
C ASP A 62 9.82 63.23 28.64
N PRO A 63 10.69 63.03 27.63
CA PRO A 63 10.57 63.87 26.43
C PRO A 63 10.81 63.14 25.09
N GLY A 64 9.96 63.45 24.11
CA GLY A 64 10.23 63.23 22.68
C GLY A 64 11.14 64.31 22.05
N PRO A 65 11.08 64.51 20.71
CA PRO A 65 11.94 63.75 19.78
C PRO A 65 12.68 64.66 18.77
N ALA A 66 13.78 64.16 18.19
CA ALA A 66 14.48 64.61 16.96
C ALA A 66 15.83 63.87 16.91
N ASP A 67 16.47 63.46 15.82
CA ASP A 67 16.37 63.82 14.42
C ASP A 67 16.93 62.66 13.58
N THR A 68 16.38 62.48 12.39
CA THR A 68 16.96 61.71 11.29
C THR A 68 18.09 62.49 10.62
N GLN A 69 19.23 61.86 10.33
CA GLN A 69 20.01 62.16 9.12
C GLN A 69 21.08 61.10 8.82
N ASP A 70 21.14 60.76 7.53
CA ASP A 70 22.03 59.85 6.83
C ASP A 70 23.51 60.26 6.89
N VAL A 71 24.41 59.26 6.88
CA VAL A 71 25.65 59.33 6.10
C VAL A 71 26.13 57.91 5.74
N ASP A 72 26.31 57.71 4.43
CA ASP A 72 27.17 56.70 3.81
C ASP A 72 28.57 56.68 4.46
N ASP A 73 29.18 55.50 4.60
CA ASP A 73 30.45 55.21 3.90
C ASP A 73 30.82 53.72 3.97
N SER A 74 31.42 53.32 2.86
CA SER A 74 32.00 52.07 2.40
C SER A 74 33.03 51.38 3.33
N GLY A 75 33.19 50.07 3.11
CA GLY A 75 34.38 49.34 3.59
C GLY A 75 34.20 47.83 3.70
N THR A 76 34.39 47.11 2.59
CA THR A 76 34.83 45.69 2.61
C THR A 76 36.32 45.65 2.99
N PRO A 77 36.87 44.57 3.59
CA PRO A 77 37.26 43.41 2.77
C PRO A 77 37.22 42.01 3.45
N GLU A 78 36.96 41.02 2.60
CA GLU A 78 37.62 39.72 2.39
C GLU A 78 37.97 38.70 3.51
N SER A 79 37.89 37.42 3.06
CA SER A 79 38.53 36.18 3.53
C SER A 79 37.92 35.48 4.75
N ASP A 80 37.91 34.15 4.89
CA ASP A 80 38.02 32.98 4.01
C ASP A 80 37.62 31.77 4.89
N ALA A 81 37.27 30.66 4.24
CA ALA A 81 37.24 29.27 4.75
C ALA A 81 36.15 28.89 5.77
N ASP A 82 35.17 28.07 5.38
CA ASP A 82 35.21 26.60 5.30
C ASP A 82 34.70 25.96 6.59
N GLU A 83 33.41 25.63 6.64
CA GLU A 83 32.97 24.47 7.39
C GLU A 83 31.66 23.90 6.81
N THR A 84 31.76 22.64 6.45
CA THR A 84 30.77 21.74 5.86
C THR A 84 29.52 21.55 6.73
N ASP A 85 28.35 21.86 6.18
CA ASP A 85 27.03 21.53 6.73
C ASP A 85 26.59 20.11 6.29
N PRO A 86 26.00 19.28 7.18
CA PRO A 86 25.46 17.99 6.80
C PRO A 86 24.04 18.13 6.22
N GLU A 87 23.86 17.49 5.06
CA GLU A 87 22.65 17.37 4.24
C GLU A 87 21.33 17.17 5.02
N GLU A 88 20.35 18.02 4.71
CA GLU A 88 18.93 17.76 4.95
C GLU A 88 18.44 16.55 4.11
N PRO A 89 17.59 15.66 4.65
CA PRO A 89 16.89 14.70 3.81
C PRO A 89 15.71 15.39 3.11
N GLY A 90 15.80 15.40 1.78
CA GLY A 90 14.90 16.07 0.84
C GLY A 90 13.41 15.95 1.13
N ALA A 91 12.76 17.11 1.05
CA ALA A 91 11.34 17.23 0.81
C ALA A 91 11.03 16.79 -0.64
N ASP A 92 10.31 15.68 -0.79
CA ASP A 92 9.70 15.32 -2.08
C ASP A 92 8.70 16.42 -2.51
N PRO A 93 8.71 16.83 -3.78
CA PRO A 93 7.84 17.89 -4.28
C PRO A 93 6.38 17.43 -4.38
N ASP A 94 5.48 18.40 -4.25
CA ASP A 94 4.04 18.31 -4.43
C ASP A 94 3.63 17.43 -5.62
N GLU A 95 2.92 16.34 -5.32
CA GLU A 95 2.14 15.60 -6.30
C GLU A 95 0.71 16.16 -6.24
N ALA A 96 0.42 17.07 -7.18
CA ALA A 96 -0.90 17.64 -7.41
C ALA A 96 -1.95 16.54 -7.64
N ASP A 97 -3.09 16.66 -6.96
CA ASP A 97 -4.31 15.90 -7.22
C ASP A 97 -4.84 16.26 -8.62
N PRO A 98 -5.08 15.31 -9.53
CA PRO A 98 -5.91 15.57 -10.70
C PRO A 98 -7.39 15.29 -10.39
N ASP A 99 -8.17 16.37 -10.49
CA ASP A 99 -9.55 16.47 -10.96
C ASP A 99 -10.66 15.63 -10.28
N GLU A 100 -11.43 16.31 -9.42
CA GLU A 100 -12.87 16.05 -9.25
C GLU A 100 -13.63 16.64 -10.44
N PRO A 101 -14.52 15.90 -11.14
CA PRO A 101 -15.47 16.53 -12.03
C PRO A 101 -16.59 17.17 -11.20
N GLY A 102 -16.64 18.50 -11.27
CA GLY A 102 -17.66 19.33 -10.66
C GLY A 102 -19.07 19.02 -11.15
N SER A 103 -20.01 19.10 -10.21
CA SER A 103 -21.44 19.13 -10.45
C SER A 103 -21.83 20.41 -11.18
N ASN A 104 -22.10 20.32 -12.47
CA ASN A 104 -22.87 21.35 -13.17
C ASN A 104 -24.33 20.89 -13.21
N ALA A 105 -25.14 21.55 -12.39
CA ALA A 105 -26.56 21.66 -12.59
C ALA A 105 -26.76 22.64 -13.76
N ASP A 106 -27.33 22.16 -14.86
CA ASP A 106 -27.95 23.01 -15.86
C ASP A 106 -29.40 22.55 -16.04
N GLU A 107 -30.29 23.51 -15.82
CA GLU A 107 -31.70 23.48 -16.19
C GLU A 107 -31.83 23.29 -17.70
N ALA A 108 -32.67 22.33 -18.12
CA ALA A 108 -33.18 22.27 -19.47
C ALA A 108 -34.62 21.75 -19.46
N ASP A 109 -35.52 22.73 -19.51
CA ASP A 109 -36.73 22.83 -20.32
C ASP A 109 -37.61 21.58 -20.53
N ALA A 110 -38.87 21.74 -20.10
CA ALA A 110 -39.94 20.78 -20.28
C ALA A 110 -40.49 20.87 -21.70
N ALA A 111 -40.31 19.80 -22.48
CA ALA A 111 -41.06 19.56 -23.70
C ALA A 111 -41.87 18.26 -23.56
N GLU A 112 -43.20 18.42 -23.52
CA GLU A 112 -44.17 17.35 -23.71
C GLU A 112 -43.95 16.65 -25.07
N VAL A 113 -43.81 15.33 -25.06
CA VAL A 113 -44.02 14.49 -26.25
C VAL A 113 -44.76 13.19 -25.87
N ASP A 114 -46.03 13.19 -26.25
CA ASP A 114 -46.89 12.10 -26.73
C ASP A 114 -46.61 10.67 -26.23
N ALA A 115 -47.53 10.18 -25.39
CA ALA A 115 -47.64 8.80 -24.96
C ALA A 115 -48.18 7.91 -26.09
N GLY A 116 -47.32 7.61 -27.07
CA GLY A 116 -47.52 6.57 -28.06
C GLY A 116 -46.94 5.24 -27.58
N THR A 117 -47.80 4.35 -27.07
CA THR A 117 -47.49 2.97 -26.66
C THR A 117 -46.89 2.16 -27.82
N ALA A 118 -45.58 2.24 -28.00
CA ALA A 118 -44.82 1.28 -28.79
C ALA A 118 -44.59 0.04 -27.91
N LEU A 119 -45.42 -0.98 -28.13
CA LEU A 119 -45.15 -2.34 -27.67
C LEU A 119 -43.78 -2.75 -28.21
N ALA A 120 -42.76 -2.67 -27.36
CA ALA A 120 -41.43 -3.15 -27.66
C ALA A 120 -41.54 -4.64 -28.00
N ALA A 121 -41.23 -4.96 -29.26
CA ALA A 121 -41.01 -6.33 -29.70
C ALA A 121 -39.99 -6.99 -28.76
N PRO A 122 -40.11 -8.29 -28.46
CA PRO A 122 -39.13 -8.99 -27.62
C PRO A 122 -37.74 -8.80 -28.20
N GLU A 123 -36.79 -8.32 -27.39
CA GLU A 123 -35.37 -8.24 -27.76
C GLU A 123 -34.97 -9.57 -28.40
N ALA A 124 -34.48 -9.52 -29.64
CA ALA A 124 -33.92 -10.70 -30.29
C ALA A 124 -32.92 -11.38 -29.33
N PRO A 125 -32.90 -12.72 -29.24
CA PRO A 125 -32.03 -13.42 -28.30
C PRO A 125 -30.59 -12.94 -28.48
N ARG A 126 -29.99 -12.41 -27.40
CA ARG A 126 -28.63 -11.86 -27.42
C ARG A 126 -27.67 -12.92 -27.93
N SER A 127 -26.91 -12.60 -28.97
CA SER A 127 -25.91 -13.54 -29.51
C SER A 127 -24.87 -13.89 -28.45
N VAL A 128 -24.40 -15.14 -28.45
CA VAL A 128 -23.31 -15.63 -27.56
C VAL A 128 -22.07 -14.75 -27.65
N ALA A 129 -21.76 -14.22 -28.83
CA ALA A 129 -20.63 -13.31 -29.04
C ALA A 129 -20.84 -11.91 -28.40
N ALA A 130 -22.09 -11.42 -28.32
CA ALA A 130 -22.39 -10.20 -27.57
C ALA A 130 -22.25 -10.43 -26.06
N LEU A 131 -22.79 -11.56 -25.57
CA LEU A 131 -22.69 -11.96 -24.16
C LEU A 131 -21.22 -12.12 -23.72
N LEU A 132 -20.37 -12.75 -24.55
CA LEU A 132 -18.93 -12.88 -24.24
C LEU A 132 -18.25 -11.52 -24.11
N ARG A 133 -18.51 -10.60 -25.04
CA ARG A 133 -17.94 -9.24 -25.02
C ARG A 133 -18.39 -8.45 -23.79
N GLU A 134 -19.66 -8.58 -23.42
CA GLU A 134 -20.20 -7.97 -22.21
C GLU A 134 -19.52 -8.54 -20.96
N LEU A 135 -19.43 -9.87 -20.84
CA LEU A 135 -18.77 -10.54 -19.73
C LEU A 135 -17.30 -10.13 -19.59
N GLN A 136 -16.55 -10.14 -20.70
CA GLN A 136 -15.15 -9.68 -20.73
C GLN A 136 -15.01 -8.21 -20.31
N THR A 137 -15.96 -7.36 -20.71
CA THR A 137 -15.96 -5.95 -20.32
C THR A 137 -16.21 -5.78 -18.83
N ARG A 138 -17.20 -6.49 -18.26
CA ARG A 138 -17.51 -6.44 -16.82
C ARG A 138 -16.35 -6.97 -15.95
N TYR A 139 -15.70 -8.04 -16.39
CA TYR A 139 -14.50 -8.52 -15.69
C TYR A 139 -13.35 -7.51 -15.75
N ARG A 140 -13.12 -6.86 -16.90
CA ARG A 140 -12.07 -5.85 -17.03
C ARG A 140 -12.35 -4.64 -16.13
N THR A 141 -13.60 -4.18 -16.01
CA THR A 141 -13.94 -3.09 -15.10
C THR A 141 -13.80 -3.49 -13.63
N ALA A 142 -14.09 -4.75 -13.28
CA ALA A 142 -13.84 -5.29 -11.94
C ALA A 142 -12.34 -5.36 -11.61
N GLU A 143 -11.51 -5.78 -12.58
CA GLU A 143 -10.05 -5.83 -12.42
C GLU A 143 -9.45 -4.42 -12.28
N GLU A 144 -9.91 -3.45 -13.10
CA GLU A 144 -9.55 -2.03 -12.97
C GLU A 144 -9.85 -1.46 -11.58
N ALA A 145 -11.02 -1.77 -11.03
CA ALA A 145 -11.40 -1.36 -9.68
C ALA A 145 -10.54 -2.06 -8.61
N SER A 146 -10.24 -3.34 -8.80
CA SER A 146 -9.42 -4.14 -7.87
C SER A 146 -7.99 -3.63 -7.80
N GLU A 147 -7.40 -3.30 -8.95
CA GLU A 147 -6.05 -2.75 -8.99
C GLU A 147 -5.98 -1.33 -8.40
N THR A 148 -7.03 -0.52 -8.57
CA THR A 148 -7.14 0.80 -7.92
C THR A 148 -7.16 0.64 -6.40
N TYR A 149 -7.98 -0.29 -5.88
CA TYR A 149 -8.01 -0.64 -4.46
C TYR A 149 -6.63 -1.12 -3.97
N ASN A 150 -5.96 -2.01 -4.70
CA ASN A 150 -4.65 -2.55 -4.35
C ASN A 150 -3.59 -1.44 -4.28
N ALA A 151 -3.63 -0.48 -5.22
CA ALA A 151 -2.72 0.66 -5.20
C ALA A 151 -2.93 1.54 -3.95
N THR A 152 -4.18 1.81 -3.57
CA THR A 152 -4.48 2.54 -2.32
C THR A 152 -4.08 1.74 -1.08
N ALA A 153 -4.26 0.42 -1.09
CA ALA A 153 -3.85 -0.47 0.00
C ALA A 153 -2.33 -0.40 0.25
N GLU A 154 -1.53 -0.39 -0.81
CA GLU A 154 -0.08 -0.24 -0.71
C GLU A 154 0.33 1.14 -0.20
N LYS A 155 -0.32 2.21 -0.68
CA LYS A 155 -0.12 3.57 -0.15
C LYS A 155 -0.44 3.63 1.34
N LEU A 156 -1.55 3.02 1.76
CA LEU A 156 -1.98 2.98 3.16
C LEU A 156 -0.94 2.24 4.03
N LYS A 157 -0.46 1.08 3.58
CA LYS A 157 0.59 0.30 4.25
C LYS A 157 1.86 1.11 4.48
N GLN A 158 2.33 1.83 3.45
CA GLN A 158 3.51 2.71 3.55
C GLN A 158 3.27 3.86 4.54
N ARG A 159 2.10 4.50 4.51
CA ARG A 159 1.76 5.61 5.42
C ARG A 159 1.61 5.15 6.87
N THR A 160 1.05 3.97 7.11
CA THR A 160 0.99 3.37 8.45
C THR A 160 2.40 3.09 8.99
N ALA A 161 3.32 2.59 8.17
CA ALA A 161 4.71 2.39 8.58
C ALA A 161 5.40 3.73 8.92
N ARG A 162 5.16 4.78 8.13
CA ARG A 162 5.69 6.13 8.40
C ARG A 162 5.11 6.72 9.67
N LEU A 163 3.80 6.59 9.92
CA LEU A 163 3.17 7.05 11.17
C LEU A 163 3.82 6.36 12.38
N LYS A 164 4.00 5.04 12.33
CA LYS A 164 4.68 4.30 13.40
C LYS A 164 6.08 4.84 13.69
N LYS A 165 6.84 5.22 12.64
CA LYS A 165 8.17 5.83 12.80
C LYS A 165 8.07 7.21 13.46
N VAL A 166 7.20 8.08 12.97
CA VAL A 166 7.01 9.44 13.52
C VAL A 166 6.53 9.40 14.96
N ASP A 167 5.63 8.49 15.32
CA ASP A 167 5.16 8.31 16.69
C ASP A 167 6.28 7.85 17.63
N ALA A 168 7.14 6.94 17.17
CA ALA A 168 8.31 6.50 17.93
C ALA A 168 9.31 7.65 18.15
N ASP A 169 9.55 8.48 17.13
CA ASP A 169 10.43 9.64 17.23
C ASP A 169 9.83 10.74 18.12
N LEU A 170 8.51 10.96 18.05
CA LEU A 170 7.78 11.88 18.93
C LEU A 170 7.87 11.43 20.39
N ALA A 171 7.75 10.13 20.67
CA ALA A 171 7.91 9.60 22.02
C ALA A 171 9.31 9.90 22.59
N LYS A 172 10.37 9.70 21.78
CA LYS A 172 11.75 10.06 22.16
C LYS A 172 11.91 11.57 22.38
N ALA A 173 11.36 12.40 21.49
CA ALA A 173 11.44 13.85 21.61
C ALA A 173 10.72 14.37 22.86
N ARG A 174 9.55 13.80 23.20
CA ARG A 174 8.83 14.11 24.44
C ARG A 174 9.63 13.74 25.68
N ALA A 175 10.28 12.57 25.69
CA ALA A 175 11.15 12.17 26.79
C ALA A 175 12.36 13.10 26.94
N ALA A 176 12.99 13.51 25.83
CA ALA A 176 14.10 14.47 25.84
C ALA A 176 13.66 15.87 26.32
N LEU A 177 12.48 16.32 25.91
CA LEU A 177 11.87 17.56 26.40
C LEU A 177 11.63 17.50 27.91
N GLU A 178 11.08 16.40 28.41
CA GLU A 178 10.84 16.24 29.84
C GLU A 178 12.14 16.23 30.65
N SER A 179 13.18 15.53 30.17
CA SER A 179 14.51 15.59 30.77
C SER A 179 15.07 17.02 30.77
N SER A 180 14.92 17.75 29.67
CA SER A 180 15.42 19.13 29.56
C SER A 180 14.65 20.10 30.46
N ARG A 181 13.34 19.88 30.63
CA ARG A 181 12.51 20.62 31.60
C ARG A 181 12.94 20.34 33.03
N ALA A 182 13.24 19.09 33.36
CA ALA A 182 13.77 18.72 34.67
C ALA A 182 15.11 19.40 34.95
N ASP A 183 16.02 19.47 33.97
CA ASP A 183 17.32 20.15 34.08
C ASP A 183 17.16 21.65 34.28
N ALA A 184 16.34 22.30 33.44
CA ALA A 184 16.03 23.72 33.56
C ALA A 184 15.35 24.05 34.89
N GLY A 185 14.43 23.19 35.36
CA GLY A 185 13.78 23.34 36.65
C GLY A 185 14.74 23.22 37.84
N ARG A 186 15.77 22.35 37.75
CA ARG A 186 16.85 22.29 38.75
C ARG A 186 17.67 23.58 38.74
N LEU A 187 18.03 24.09 37.56
CA LEU A 187 18.74 25.36 37.42
C LEU A 187 17.93 26.53 38.01
N ALA A 188 16.63 26.61 37.69
CA ALA A 188 15.73 27.66 38.19
C ALA A 188 15.62 27.61 39.73
N ARG A 189 15.46 26.42 40.33
CA ARG A 189 15.44 26.27 41.80
C ARG A 189 16.77 26.63 42.45
N GLN A 190 17.91 26.32 41.80
CA GLN A 190 19.22 26.75 42.30
C GLN A 190 19.37 28.28 42.29
N GLN A 191 18.86 28.97 41.26
CA GLN A 191 18.83 30.44 41.26
C GLN A 191 17.90 31.00 42.33
N TYR A 192 16.73 30.38 42.54
CA TYR A 192 15.72 30.88 43.49
C TYR A 192 16.05 30.60 44.96
N ARG A 193 16.59 29.41 45.27
CA ARG A 193 16.99 29.01 46.65
C ARG A 193 18.40 29.49 47.01
N GLY A 194 19.23 29.76 46.00
CA GLY A 194 20.50 30.43 46.17
C GLY A 194 20.24 31.82 46.75
N HIS A 195 20.84 32.08 47.90
CA HIS A 195 20.85 33.38 48.54
C HIS A 195 21.37 34.41 47.53
N THR A 196 20.89 35.65 47.60
CA THR A 196 21.23 36.77 46.72
C THR A 196 22.73 37.03 46.68
N GLU A 197 23.44 36.20 45.94
CA GLU A 197 24.86 36.27 45.75
C GLU A 197 24.98 37.00 44.43
N PHE A 198 25.32 38.29 44.55
CA PHE A 198 25.87 39.14 43.50
C PHE A 198 26.39 38.31 42.32
N SER A 199 26.00 38.67 41.09
CA SER A 199 26.45 37.96 39.88
C SER A 199 27.93 37.59 40.01
N ALA A 200 28.37 36.42 39.52
CA ALA A 200 29.77 36.00 39.69
C ALA A 200 30.78 37.11 39.31
N TYR A 201 30.39 38.00 38.39
CA TYR A 201 31.05 39.25 38.02
C TYR A 201 31.07 40.33 39.12
N LEU A 202 29.97 40.57 39.84
CA LEU A 202 29.93 41.46 40.99
C LEU A 202 30.76 40.91 42.18
N ARG A 203 30.81 39.59 42.39
CA ARG A 203 31.76 39.01 43.36
C ARG A 203 33.21 39.19 42.91
N LEU A 204 33.53 39.00 41.63
CA LEU A 204 34.85 39.29 41.05
C LEU A 204 35.27 40.75 41.28
N LEU A 205 34.35 41.71 41.10
CA LEU A 205 34.56 43.14 41.35
C LEU A 205 34.74 43.50 42.82
N LEU A 206 34.17 42.71 43.74
CA LEU A 206 34.23 42.93 45.19
C LEU A 206 35.29 42.07 45.90
N THR A 207 36.06 41.26 45.16
CA THR A 207 37.08 40.36 45.73
C THR A 207 38.38 41.12 46.03
N ARG A 208 38.98 40.84 47.20
CA ARG A 208 40.21 41.51 47.68
C ARG A 208 41.49 41.13 46.89
N ASP A 209 41.45 40.06 46.09
CA ASP A 209 42.57 39.56 45.29
C ASP A 209 42.14 39.32 43.82
N PRO A 210 42.33 40.30 42.93
CA PRO A 210 41.84 40.23 41.55
C PRO A 210 42.56 39.18 40.70
N ARG A 211 43.81 38.80 41.02
CA ARG A 211 44.57 37.80 40.22
C ARG A 211 43.98 36.40 40.40
N ARG A 212 43.68 36.02 41.63
CA ARG A 212 43.09 34.71 41.97
C ARG A 212 41.67 34.53 41.41
N ALA A 213 40.96 35.64 41.28
CA ALA A 213 39.60 35.65 40.76
C ALA A 213 39.58 35.61 39.21
N LEU A 214 40.59 36.18 38.55
CA LEU A 214 40.87 35.95 37.12
C LEU A 214 41.25 34.50 36.84
N ASP A 215 42.03 33.84 37.71
CA ASP A 215 42.34 32.41 37.59
C ASP A 215 41.10 31.52 37.68
N GLN A 216 40.05 31.95 38.39
CA GLN A 216 38.76 31.24 38.50
C GLN A 216 37.74 31.61 37.41
N SER A 217 38.05 32.57 36.54
CA SER A 217 37.14 33.03 35.46
C SER A 217 36.72 31.91 34.51
N HIS A 218 37.61 30.94 34.23
CA HIS A 218 37.31 29.79 33.38
C HIS A 218 36.20 28.91 33.97
N VAL A 219 36.11 28.78 35.30
CA VAL A 219 35.04 28.03 35.98
C VAL A 219 33.70 28.73 35.82
N VAL A 220 33.70 30.08 35.97
CA VAL A 220 32.50 30.92 35.77
C VAL A 220 32.04 30.86 34.32
N GLY A 221 32.96 30.94 33.36
CA GLY A 221 32.68 30.82 31.93
C GLY A 221 32.05 29.47 31.58
N ARG A 222 32.59 28.37 32.11
CA ARG A 222 32.00 27.02 31.92
C ARG A 222 30.61 26.89 32.55
N LEU A 223 30.38 27.48 33.72
CA LEU A 223 29.06 27.48 34.35
C LEU A 223 28.04 28.29 33.54
N ALA A 224 28.42 29.47 33.04
CA ALA A 224 27.57 30.27 32.15
C ALA A 224 27.25 29.52 30.85
N ALA A 225 28.26 28.93 30.21
CA ALA A 225 28.08 28.11 29.02
C ALA A 225 27.13 26.91 29.27
N ASN A 226 27.26 26.23 30.41
CA ASN A 226 26.37 25.13 30.78
C ASN A 226 24.90 25.57 30.97
N ARG A 227 24.68 26.80 31.49
CA ARG A 227 23.32 27.36 31.63
C ARG A 227 22.70 27.66 30.27
N VAL A 228 23.44 28.32 29.39
CA VAL A 228 23.02 28.59 28.01
C VAL A 228 22.69 27.27 27.30
N ALA A 229 23.60 26.29 27.36
CA ALA A 229 23.38 24.96 26.76
C ALA A 229 22.16 24.21 27.32
N THR A 230 21.78 24.46 28.58
CA THR A 230 20.56 23.87 29.18
C THR A 230 19.29 24.51 28.62
N VAL A 231 19.28 25.84 28.47
CA VAL A 231 18.15 26.58 27.87
C VAL A 231 18.03 26.26 26.38
N ASP A 232 19.14 26.16 25.67
CA ASP A 232 19.16 25.77 24.25
C ASP A 232 18.63 24.36 24.04
N ARG A 233 19.05 23.41 24.88
CA ARG A 233 18.53 22.03 24.84
C ARG A 233 17.04 21.98 25.12
N LEU A 234 16.55 22.72 26.11
CA LEU A 234 15.12 22.83 26.39
C LEU A 234 14.34 23.38 25.19
N THR A 235 14.82 24.49 24.62
CA THR A 235 14.16 25.16 23.50
C THR A 235 14.18 24.29 22.24
N GLY A 236 15.32 23.65 21.95
CA GLY A 236 15.48 22.71 20.85
C GLY A 236 14.60 21.47 21.01
N ALA A 237 14.55 20.87 22.20
CA ALA A 237 13.68 19.73 22.50
C ALA A 237 12.19 20.09 22.39
N ALA A 238 11.80 21.30 22.81
CA ALA A 238 10.43 21.78 22.68
C ALA A 238 10.04 21.94 21.21
N ARG A 239 10.85 22.66 20.42
CA ARG A 239 10.65 22.82 18.98
C ARG A 239 10.58 21.48 18.26
N GLN A 240 11.46 20.54 18.60
CA GLN A 240 11.47 19.22 17.98
C GLN A 240 10.22 18.40 18.32
N ALA A 241 9.78 18.41 19.59
CA ALA A 241 8.56 17.74 20.00
C ALA A 241 7.32 18.33 19.31
N ASP A 242 7.25 19.66 19.16
CA ASP A 242 6.14 20.33 18.48
C ASP A 242 6.10 20.00 16.98
N ARG A 243 7.26 20.04 16.29
CA ARG A 243 7.37 19.64 14.88
C ARG A 243 6.90 18.21 14.66
N LEU A 244 7.37 17.27 15.50
CA LEU A 244 6.98 15.86 15.40
C LEU A 244 5.50 15.65 15.76
N ALA A 245 4.96 16.40 16.70
CA ALA A 245 3.53 16.34 17.03
C ALA A 245 2.66 16.81 15.86
N ALA A 246 3.05 17.89 15.19
CA ALA A 246 2.37 18.36 13.98
C ALA A 246 2.48 17.33 12.83
N ALA A 247 3.67 16.76 12.63
CA ALA A 247 3.90 15.71 11.62
C ALA A 247 3.07 14.45 11.89
N ALA A 248 2.98 14.01 13.15
CA ALA A 248 2.16 12.86 13.55
C ALA A 248 0.67 13.09 13.27
N ARG A 249 0.14 14.27 13.62
CA ARG A 249 -1.25 14.65 13.30
C ARG A 249 -1.51 14.62 11.80
N LYS A 250 -0.65 15.27 11.00
CA LYS A 250 -0.76 15.28 9.53
C LYS A 250 -0.71 13.86 8.94
N ALA A 251 0.20 13.01 9.43
CA ALA A 251 0.33 11.63 8.99
C ALA A 251 -0.92 10.80 9.33
N LEU A 252 -1.50 11.00 10.51
CA LEU A 252 -2.74 10.34 10.93
C LEU A 252 -3.93 10.76 10.05
N ASP A 253 -4.06 12.04 9.73
CA ASP A 253 -5.14 12.54 8.87
C ASP A 253 -5.02 11.98 7.44
N GLN A 254 -3.81 11.92 6.90
CA GLN A 254 -3.55 11.28 5.61
C GLN A 254 -3.92 9.79 5.63
N GLN A 255 -3.55 9.07 6.70
CA GLN A 255 -3.91 7.66 6.87
C GLN A 255 -5.44 7.47 6.91
N LYS A 256 -6.16 8.32 7.64
CA LYS A 256 -7.64 8.28 7.71
C LYS A 256 -8.28 8.52 6.34
N LYS A 257 -7.79 9.52 5.59
CA LYS A 257 -8.28 9.80 4.22
C LYS A 257 -8.06 8.59 3.30
N LEU A 258 -6.87 7.98 3.31
CA LEU A 258 -6.58 6.79 2.51
C LEU A 258 -7.41 5.58 2.94
N ALA A 259 -7.62 5.36 4.24
CA ALA A 259 -8.48 4.28 4.73
C ALA A 259 -9.95 4.46 4.29
N ALA A 260 -10.47 5.69 4.33
CA ALA A 260 -11.81 6.00 3.83
C ALA A 260 -11.92 5.78 2.31
N ARG A 261 -10.90 6.19 1.54
CA ARG A 261 -10.81 5.95 0.10
C ARG A 261 -10.76 4.45 -0.22
N GLN A 262 -9.89 3.71 0.45
CA GLN A 262 -9.74 2.26 0.31
C GLN A 262 -11.09 1.54 0.56
N LYS A 263 -11.85 1.96 1.58
CA LYS A 263 -13.18 1.41 1.85
C LYS A 263 -14.15 1.64 0.67
N ARG A 264 -14.19 2.85 0.12
CA ARG A 264 -15.05 3.17 -1.05
C ARG A 264 -14.66 2.35 -2.27
N GLU A 265 -13.36 2.24 -2.55
CA GLU A 265 -12.84 1.44 -3.66
C GLU A 265 -13.17 -0.05 -3.50
N ARG A 266 -13.04 -0.59 -2.28
CA ARG A 266 -13.47 -1.95 -1.95
C ARG A 266 -14.96 -2.17 -2.25
N ASP A 267 -15.80 -1.24 -1.80
CA ASP A 267 -17.24 -1.35 -2.00
C ASP A 267 -17.57 -1.26 -3.50
N ALA A 268 -16.82 -0.47 -4.27
CA ALA A 268 -16.92 -0.44 -5.73
C ALA A 268 -16.50 -1.77 -6.38
N VAL A 269 -15.42 -2.42 -5.94
CA VAL A 269 -15.04 -3.77 -6.41
C VAL A 269 -16.19 -4.75 -6.18
N ASN A 270 -16.74 -4.78 -4.97
CA ASN A 270 -17.85 -5.67 -4.63
C ASN A 270 -19.09 -5.45 -5.50
N VAL A 271 -19.43 -4.20 -5.82
CA VAL A 271 -20.54 -3.90 -6.74
C VAL A 271 -20.29 -4.47 -8.13
N ARG A 272 -19.07 -4.33 -8.66
CA ARG A 272 -18.69 -4.79 -10.01
C ARG A 272 -18.70 -6.31 -10.09
N LEU A 273 -18.27 -6.97 -9.02
CA LEU A 273 -18.34 -8.43 -8.92
C LEU A 273 -19.79 -8.93 -8.85
N ARG A 274 -20.68 -8.26 -8.12
CA ARG A 274 -22.11 -8.59 -8.14
C ARG A 274 -22.75 -8.41 -9.51
N GLU A 275 -22.32 -7.42 -10.27
CA GLU A 275 -22.78 -7.22 -11.65
C GLU A 275 -22.36 -8.39 -12.57
N VAL A 276 -21.19 -8.98 -12.33
CA VAL A 276 -20.73 -10.20 -13.03
C VAL A 276 -21.54 -11.42 -12.57
N GLU A 277 -21.65 -11.64 -11.26
CA GLU A 277 -22.41 -12.75 -10.67
C GLU A 277 -23.86 -12.73 -11.13
N GLY A 278 -24.49 -11.55 -11.14
CA GLY A 278 -25.85 -11.35 -11.62
C GLY A 278 -26.00 -11.70 -13.11
N LEU A 279 -25.06 -11.30 -13.96
CA LEU A 279 -25.08 -11.67 -15.38
C LEU A 279 -24.95 -13.19 -15.54
N LEU A 280 -24.01 -13.81 -14.84
CA LEU A 280 -23.80 -15.26 -14.92
C LEU A 280 -25.01 -16.06 -14.42
N ALA A 281 -25.69 -15.59 -13.38
CA ALA A 281 -26.90 -16.23 -12.86
C ALA A 281 -28.08 -16.21 -13.85
N THR A 282 -28.06 -15.34 -14.87
CA THR A 282 -29.07 -15.33 -15.94
C THR A 282 -28.79 -16.32 -17.07
N LEU A 283 -27.61 -16.93 -17.10
CA LEU A 283 -27.18 -17.79 -18.21
C LEU A 283 -27.44 -19.27 -17.90
N SER A 284 -27.90 -20.01 -18.90
CA SER A 284 -28.00 -21.47 -18.81
C SER A 284 -26.63 -22.14 -18.87
N GLU A 285 -26.54 -23.40 -18.39
CA GLU A 285 -25.31 -24.20 -18.50
C GLU A 285 -24.83 -24.34 -19.95
N GLU A 286 -25.76 -24.46 -20.89
CA GLU A 286 -25.45 -24.53 -22.31
C GLU A 286 -24.85 -23.20 -22.82
N GLN A 287 -25.42 -22.06 -22.43
CA GLN A 287 -24.87 -20.75 -22.79
C GLN A 287 -23.47 -20.55 -22.19
N ILE A 288 -23.24 -20.96 -20.94
CA ILE A 288 -21.92 -20.91 -20.30
C ILE A 288 -20.91 -21.77 -21.06
N ALA A 289 -21.29 -23.00 -21.45
CA ALA A 289 -20.44 -23.88 -22.24
C ALA A 289 -20.13 -23.29 -23.64
N GLN A 290 -21.13 -22.69 -24.30
CA GLN A 290 -20.94 -22.01 -25.59
C GLN A 290 -20.02 -20.80 -25.47
N LEU A 291 -20.15 -19.99 -24.41
CA LEU A 291 -19.27 -18.86 -24.12
C LEU A 291 -17.82 -19.32 -23.90
N ALA A 292 -17.61 -20.35 -23.09
CA ALA A 292 -16.30 -20.92 -22.84
C ALA A 292 -15.66 -21.47 -24.13
N GLY A 293 -16.44 -22.17 -24.97
CA GLY A 293 -15.96 -22.65 -26.26
C GLY A 293 -15.60 -21.53 -27.23
N LEU A 294 -16.34 -20.42 -27.20
CA LEU A 294 -16.06 -19.24 -28.03
C LEU A 294 -14.79 -18.50 -27.55
N GLU A 295 -14.63 -18.34 -26.24
CA GLU A 295 -13.43 -17.75 -25.62
C GLU A 295 -12.19 -18.57 -25.99
N GLN A 296 -12.24 -19.90 -25.83
CA GLN A 296 -11.12 -20.78 -26.18
C GLN A 296 -10.74 -20.68 -27.67
N LYS A 297 -11.73 -20.69 -28.58
CA LYS A 297 -11.47 -20.53 -30.02
C LYS A 297 -10.82 -19.18 -30.34
N GLY A 298 -11.21 -18.12 -29.63
CA GLY A 298 -10.62 -16.80 -29.75
C GLY A 298 -9.16 -16.78 -29.30
N VAL A 299 -8.88 -17.35 -28.12
CA VAL A 299 -7.51 -17.49 -27.58
C VAL A 299 -6.63 -18.30 -28.52
N ASP A 300 -7.11 -19.43 -29.01
CA ASP A 300 -6.37 -20.28 -29.94
C ASP A 300 -6.04 -19.56 -31.25
N ARG A 301 -6.97 -18.73 -31.75
CA ARG A 301 -6.74 -17.91 -32.94
C ARG A 301 -5.68 -16.84 -32.67
N ALA A 302 -5.81 -16.08 -31.59
CA ALA A 302 -4.87 -15.04 -31.22
C ALA A 302 -3.45 -15.60 -30.99
N GLN A 303 -3.36 -16.79 -30.36
CA GLN A 303 -2.07 -17.47 -30.16
C GLN A 303 -1.44 -17.90 -31.49
N ARG A 304 -2.23 -18.45 -32.42
CA ARG A 304 -1.73 -18.82 -33.75
C ARG A 304 -1.23 -17.60 -34.53
N GLU A 305 -1.98 -16.51 -34.51
CA GLU A 305 -1.60 -15.24 -35.15
C GLU A 305 -0.31 -14.68 -34.55
N LEU A 306 -0.19 -14.70 -33.22
CA LEU A 306 1.02 -14.25 -32.52
C LEU A 306 2.24 -15.09 -32.91
N VAL A 307 2.10 -16.42 -32.95
CA VAL A 307 3.19 -17.32 -33.36
C VAL A 307 3.54 -17.09 -34.85
N ALA A 308 2.54 -16.99 -35.72
CA ALA A 308 2.75 -16.74 -37.14
C ALA A 308 3.40 -15.38 -37.45
N SER A 309 3.21 -14.38 -36.59
CA SER A 309 3.85 -13.07 -36.73
C SER A 309 5.36 -13.08 -36.48
N GLY A 310 5.92 -14.17 -35.94
CA GLY A 310 7.33 -14.24 -35.55
C GLY A 310 7.69 -13.41 -34.31
N ALA A 311 6.70 -12.86 -33.61
CA ALA A 311 6.91 -12.10 -32.37
C ALA A 311 7.57 -12.92 -31.25
N LEU A 312 7.51 -14.25 -31.32
CA LEU A 312 8.14 -15.19 -30.39
C LEU A 312 9.34 -15.88 -31.07
N SER A 313 10.41 -15.13 -31.34
CA SER A 313 11.46 -15.54 -32.29
C SER A 313 12.64 -16.31 -31.69
N ALA A 314 12.77 -16.45 -30.36
CA ALA A 314 13.82 -17.29 -29.77
C ALA A 314 13.49 -17.74 -28.33
N THR A 315 13.69 -19.03 -28.04
CA THR A 315 13.69 -19.54 -26.67
C THR A 315 14.96 -19.08 -25.97
N ARG A 316 14.80 -18.20 -24.99
CA ARG A 316 15.91 -17.70 -24.16
C ARG A 316 15.89 -18.40 -22.80
N PRO A 317 17.04 -18.89 -22.30
CA PRO A 317 17.09 -19.46 -20.96
C PRO A 317 16.70 -18.45 -19.89
N ALA A 318 16.06 -18.94 -18.83
CA ALA A 318 15.82 -18.14 -17.63
C ALA A 318 17.13 -17.76 -16.96
N THR A 319 17.11 -16.74 -16.10
CA THR A 319 18.14 -16.56 -15.08
C THR A 319 17.88 -17.51 -13.92
N ARG A 320 18.78 -17.58 -12.94
CA ARG A 320 18.52 -18.33 -11.70
C ARG A 320 17.23 -17.83 -11.02
N GLN A 321 17.15 -16.51 -10.76
CA GLN A 321 15.98 -15.91 -10.11
C GLN A 321 14.70 -16.05 -10.95
N GLY A 322 14.78 -15.86 -12.27
CA GLY A 322 13.64 -16.07 -13.16
C GLY A 322 13.15 -17.52 -13.13
N GLY A 323 14.06 -18.49 -13.12
CA GLY A 323 13.74 -19.91 -12.95
C GLY A 323 13.07 -20.22 -11.60
N ASP A 324 13.57 -19.64 -10.52
CA ASP A 324 13.01 -19.79 -9.17
C ASP A 324 11.61 -19.17 -9.05
N ALA A 325 11.39 -18.01 -9.67
CA ALA A 325 10.08 -17.37 -9.76
C ALA A 325 9.07 -18.23 -10.54
N VAL A 326 9.50 -18.80 -11.67
CA VAL A 326 8.69 -19.74 -12.45
C VAL A 326 8.34 -20.98 -11.63
N ALA A 327 9.31 -21.56 -10.93
CA ALA A 327 9.08 -22.72 -10.07
C ALA A 327 8.09 -22.38 -8.93
N TYR A 328 8.18 -21.19 -8.34
CA TYR A 328 7.21 -20.74 -7.35
C TYR A 328 5.81 -20.66 -7.94
N ALA A 329 5.62 -19.99 -9.09
CA ALA A 329 4.32 -19.80 -9.70
C ALA A 329 3.67 -21.15 -10.11
N ILE A 330 4.45 -22.08 -10.65
CA ILE A 330 3.96 -23.42 -11.02
C ILE A 330 3.41 -24.16 -9.79
N ARG A 331 4.05 -24.04 -8.61
CA ARG A 331 3.54 -24.63 -7.35
C ARG A 331 2.22 -24.02 -6.87
N GLN A 332 1.81 -22.87 -7.41
CA GLN A 332 0.54 -22.23 -7.03
C GLN A 332 -0.62 -22.63 -7.94
N ILE A 333 -0.37 -23.38 -9.02
CA ILE A 333 -1.41 -23.84 -9.95
C ILE A 333 -2.49 -24.61 -9.18
N GLY A 334 -3.75 -24.31 -9.48
CA GLY A 334 -4.94 -24.87 -8.81
C GLY A 334 -5.45 -24.06 -7.62
N LYS A 335 -4.70 -23.07 -7.12
CA LYS A 335 -5.16 -22.19 -6.04
C LYS A 335 -6.21 -21.19 -6.55
N PRO A 336 -7.23 -20.84 -5.75
CA PRO A 336 -8.29 -19.92 -6.18
C PRO A 336 -7.78 -18.49 -6.40
N TYR A 337 -8.39 -17.80 -7.37
CA TYR A 337 -8.27 -16.35 -7.50
C TYR A 337 -9.05 -15.66 -6.40
N VAL A 338 -8.43 -14.72 -5.69
CA VAL A 338 -9.10 -13.77 -4.80
C VAL A 338 -8.47 -12.39 -5.01
N TRP A 339 -9.29 -11.39 -5.36
CA TRP A 339 -8.81 -10.02 -5.58
C TRP A 339 -8.14 -9.50 -4.30
N GLY A 340 -6.98 -8.86 -4.44
CA GLY A 340 -6.17 -8.39 -3.33
C GLY A 340 -5.29 -9.45 -2.64
N ALA A 341 -5.38 -10.74 -3.00
CA ALA A 341 -4.63 -11.80 -2.33
C ALA A 341 -3.17 -11.96 -2.79
N GLU A 342 -2.28 -12.24 -1.84
CA GLU A 342 -0.82 -12.46 -2.01
C GLU A 342 -0.35 -13.84 -1.50
N GLY A 343 -1.28 -14.79 -1.35
CA GLY A 343 -0.99 -16.13 -0.82
C GLY A 343 -1.06 -16.25 0.70
N PRO A 344 -0.75 -17.44 1.24
CA PRO A 344 -0.36 -18.63 0.48
C PRO A 344 -1.53 -19.38 -0.17
N ASP A 345 -2.76 -19.18 0.29
CA ASP A 345 -3.90 -20.03 -0.12
C ASP A 345 -4.61 -19.56 -1.39
N SER A 346 -4.50 -18.28 -1.73
CA SER A 346 -5.13 -17.66 -2.90
C SER A 346 -4.29 -16.50 -3.43
N PHE A 347 -4.48 -16.13 -4.69
CA PHE A 347 -3.71 -15.05 -5.32
C PHE A 347 -4.59 -14.22 -6.26
N ASP A 348 -4.28 -12.93 -6.40
CA ASP A 348 -4.66 -12.17 -7.59
C ASP A 348 -3.51 -12.17 -8.63
N CYS A 349 -3.72 -11.52 -9.79
CA CYS A 349 -2.77 -11.56 -10.90
C CYS A 349 -1.40 -10.97 -10.53
N SER A 350 -1.41 -9.79 -9.91
CA SER A 350 -0.21 -9.03 -9.52
C SER A 350 0.40 -9.55 -8.21
N GLY A 351 -0.40 -10.15 -7.33
CA GLY A 351 -0.02 -10.87 -6.12
C GLY A 351 0.73 -12.16 -6.42
N LEU A 352 0.28 -12.95 -7.41
CA LEU A 352 1.01 -14.14 -7.85
C LEU A 352 2.41 -13.80 -8.37
N THR A 353 2.51 -12.79 -9.23
CA THR A 353 3.79 -12.38 -9.85
C THR A 353 4.74 -11.74 -8.85
N SER A 354 4.24 -10.85 -7.98
CA SER A 354 5.04 -10.23 -6.93
C SER A 354 5.59 -11.24 -5.93
N GLN A 355 4.79 -12.23 -5.54
CA GLN A 355 5.20 -13.27 -4.61
C GLN A 355 6.15 -14.29 -5.24
N ALA A 356 5.98 -14.60 -6.53
CA ALA A 356 6.93 -15.43 -7.28
C ALA A 356 8.34 -14.81 -7.29
N TRP A 357 8.43 -13.52 -7.58
CA TRP A 357 9.71 -12.82 -7.59
C TRP A 357 10.27 -12.56 -6.19
N SER A 358 9.41 -12.29 -5.21
CA SER A 358 9.80 -12.21 -3.80
C SER A 358 10.45 -13.52 -3.32
N ALA A 359 9.86 -14.67 -3.64
CA ALA A 359 10.42 -15.99 -3.35
C ALA A 359 11.75 -16.27 -4.09
N ALA A 360 11.98 -15.63 -5.23
CA ALA A 360 13.25 -15.64 -5.95
C ALA A 360 14.28 -14.62 -5.44
N GLY A 361 14.00 -13.95 -4.31
CA GLY A 361 14.90 -12.99 -3.67
C GLY A 361 14.88 -11.60 -4.30
N ARG A 362 13.84 -11.24 -5.07
CA ARG A 362 13.70 -9.91 -5.65
C ARG A 362 12.28 -9.37 -5.46
N THR A 363 12.14 -8.35 -4.63
CA THR A 363 10.88 -7.63 -4.49
C THR A 363 10.58 -6.82 -5.75
N ILE A 364 9.37 -6.98 -6.28
CA ILE A 364 8.80 -6.14 -7.35
C ILE A 364 7.53 -5.45 -6.83
N PRO A 365 7.02 -4.42 -7.52
CA PRO A 365 5.79 -3.75 -7.10
C PRO A 365 4.59 -4.71 -7.00
N ARG A 366 3.71 -4.43 -6.04
CA ARG A 366 2.52 -5.26 -5.74
C ARG A 366 1.44 -5.22 -6.81
N THR A 367 1.26 -4.09 -7.50
CA THR A 367 0.20 -3.90 -8.50
C THR A 367 0.73 -4.05 -9.92
N SER A 368 -0.13 -4.49 -10.84
CA SER A 368 0.20 -4.66 -12.25
C SER A 368 0.57 -3.33 -12.92
N GLN A 369 -0.08 -2.22 -12.55
CA GLN A 369 0.27 -0.88 -13.06
C GLN A 369 1.65 -0.44 -12.60
N GLU A 370 2.04 -0.69 -11.36
CA GLU A 370 3.36 -0.29 -10.87
C GLU A 370 4.45 -1.23 -11.39
N GLN A 371 4.15 -2.53 -11.58
CA GLN A 371 5.04 -3.45 -12.28
C GLN A 371 5.28 -2.98 -13.72
N TRP A 372 4.23 -2.58 -14.43
CA TRP A 372 4.36 -1.93 -15.72
C TRP A 372 5.19 -0.64 -15.57
N LYS A 373 4.78 0.33 -14.76
CA LYS A 373 5.43 1.64 -14.66
C LYS A 373 6.92 1.58 -14.30
N ARG A 374 7.34 0.70 -13.39
CA ARG A 374 8.69 0.71 -12.80
C ARG A 374 9.66 -0.31 -13.36
N LEU A 375 9.18 -1.41 -13.93
CA LEU A 375 10.07 -2.46 -14.41
C LEU A 375 10.53 -2.21 -15.87
N PRO A 376 11.78 -2.54 -16.21
CA PRO A 376 12.32 -2.38 -17.56
C PRO A 376 11.46 -3.08 -18.63
N ARG A 377 11.17 -2.36 -19.72
CA ARG A 377 10.47 -2.92 -20.89
C ARG A 377 11.33 -3.92 -21.63
N VAL A 378 10.68 -4.93 -22.18
CA VAL A 378 11.31 -5.94 -23.03
C VAL A 378 10.40 -6.17 -24.25
N PRO A 379 10.95 -6.23 -25.48
CA PRO A 379 10.16 -6.62 -26.64
C PRO A 379 9.78 -8.11 -26.53
N LEU A 380 8.62 -8.49 -27.07
CA LEU A 380 8.11 -9.87 -26.99
C LEU A 380 9.10 -10.90 -27.58
N SER A 381 9.85 -10.51 -28.60
CA SER A 381 10.91 -11.31 -29.23
C SER A 381 12.11 -11.61 -28.32
N ALA A 382 12.20 -10.90 -27.19
CA ALA A 382 13.27 -11.07 -26.21
C ALA A 382 12.80 -11.71 -24.91
N LEU A 383 11.57 -12.23 -24.86
CA LEU A 383 11.02 -12.90 -23.67
C LEU A 383 11.87 -14.08 -23.23
N ARG A 384 12.01 -14.23 -21.91
CA ARG A 384 12.60 -15.40 -21.24
C ARG A 384 11.78 -15.78 -20.01
N PRO A 385 11.75 -17.06 -19.60
CA PRO A 385 11.02 -17.48 -18.41
C PRO A 385 11.41 -16.64 -17.19
N GLY A 386 10.41 -16.12 -16.48
CA GLY A 386 10.56 -15.12 -15.42
C GLY A 386 10.08 -13.71 -15.81
N ASP A 387 10.12 -13.35 -17.10
CA ASP A 387 9.57 -12.06 -17.55
C ASP A 387 8.06 -11.98 -17.26
N LEU A 388 7.54 -10.77 -17.05
CA LEU A 388 6.11 -10.54 -16.81
C LEU A 388 5.46 -10.03 -18.10
N VAL A 389 4.32 -10.62 -18.45
CA VAL A 389 3.48 -10.19 -19.57
C VAL A 389 2.33 -9.37 -19.00
N VAL A 390 2.21 -8.12 -19.46
CA VAL A 390 1.19 -7.18 -19.01
C VAL A 390 0.13 -7.03 -20.10
N TYR A 391 -1.13 -7.01 -19.68
CA TYR A 391 -2.29 -7.01 -20.54
C TYR A 391 -3.16 -5.77 -20.35
N PHE A 392 -3.93 -5.46 -21.39
CA PHE A 392 -4.86 -4.34 -21.51
C PHE A 392 -4.19 -2.95 -21.46
N PRO A 393 -4.74 -1.91 -22.14
CA PRO A 393 -4.12 -0.58 -22.21
C PRO A 393 -3.79 0.07 -20.85
N LYS A 394 -4.61 -0.21 -19.83
CA LYS A 394 -4.44 0.32 -18.46
C LYS A 394 -3.53 -0.55 -17.57
N ALA A 395 -2.87 -1.56 -18.12
CA ALA A 395 -2.03 -2.51 -17.38
C ALA A 395 -2.77 -3.12 -16.18
N THR A 396 -3.97 -3.66 -16.41
CA THR A 396 -4.86 -4.12 -15.33
C THR A 396 -4.70 -5.60 -15.02
N HIS A 397 -3.92 -6.32 -15.83
CA HIS A 397 -3.68 -7.75 -15.62
C HIS A 397 -2.25 -8.09 -15.98
N VAL A 398 -1.68 -9.06 -15.26
CA VAL A 398 -0.30 -9.49 -15.45
C VAL A 398 -0.15 -11.00 -15.26
N ALA A 399 0.76 -11.61 -16.01
CA ALA A 399 1.10 -13.02 -15.92
C ALA A 399 2.61 -13.24 -15.94
N LEU A 400 3.07 -14.37 -15.40
CA LEU A 400 4.46 -14.77 -15.42
C LEU A 400 4.75 -15.64 -16.66
N TYR A 401 5.67 -15.22 -17.52
CA TYR A 401 6.09 -16.00 -18.68
C TYR A 401 6.90 -17.23 -18.25
N ILE A 402 6.55 -18.40 -18.80
CA ILE A 402 7.19 -19.68 -18.47
C ILE A 402 7.87 -20.35 -19.67
N GLY A 403 8.01 -19.64 -20.80
CA GLY A 403 8.54 -20.21 -22.05
C GLY A 403 7.46 -20.73 -22.99
N ASP A 404 7.85 -21.08 -24.22
CA ASP A 404 7.00 -21.70 -25.25
C ASP A 404 5.71 -20.95 -25.59
N GLY A 405 5.70 -19.62 -25.42
CA GLY A 405 4.48 -18.83 -25.61
C GLY A 405 3.40 -19.10 -24.57
N LEU A 406 3.79 -19.54 -23.36
CA LEU A 406 2.90 -19.84 -22.23
C LEU A 406 3.19 -18.93 -21.03
N VAL A 407 2.14 -18.68 -20.25
CA VAL A 407 2.21 -17.92 -19.00
C VAL A 407 1.51 -18.67 -17.88
N VAL A 408 1.93 -18.44 -16.63
CA VAL A 408 1.15 -18.77 -15.43
C VAL A 408 0.46 -17.49 -14.95
N GLN A 409 -0.84 -17.58 -14.70
CA GLN A 409 -1.65 -16.45 -14.24
C GLN A 409 -2.71 -16.88 -13.23
N ALA A 410 -3.16 -15.93 -12.42
CA ALA A 410 -4.43 -15.98 -11.69
C ALA A 410 -5.44 -15.14 -12.50
N PRO A 411 -6.33 -15.75 -13.31
CA PRO A 411 -7.06 -15.03 -14.36
C PRO A 411 -8.07 -13.99 -13.88
N ARG A 412 -9.01 -14.40 -13.02
CA ARG A 412 -10.12 -13.57 -12.50
C ARG A 412 -10.94 -14.31 -11.44
N PRO A 413 -11.83 -13.63 -10.68
CA PRO A 413 -12.69 -14.27 -9.68
C PRO A 413 -13.42 -15.51 -10.20
N GLY A 414 -13.48 -16.53 -9.34
CA GLY A 414 -14.07 -17.84 -9.62
C GLY A 414 -13.20 -18.78 -10.47
N THR A 415 -12.08 -18.30 -11.03
CA THR A 415 -11.06 -19.17 -11.63
C THR A 415 -9.95 -19.54 -10.64
N LYS A 416 -9.03 -20.40 -11.09
CA LYS A 416 -7.85 -20.83 -10.36
C LYS A 416 -6.59 -20.42 -11.10
N VAL A 417 -5.47 -20.35 -10.38
CA VAL A 417 -4.14 -20.19 -10.97
C VAL A 417 -3.91 -21.33 -11.97
N LYS A 418 -3.53 -20.98 -13.19
CA LYS A 418 -3.36 -21.95 -14.28
C LYS A 418 -2.34 -21.48 -15.31
N VAL A 419 -2.00 -22.39 -16.21
CA VAL A 419 -1.20 -22.12 -17.40
C VAL A 419 -2.13 -21.72 -18.54
N SER A 420 -1.83 -20.61 -19.20
CA SER A 420 -2.57 -20.11 -20.36
C SER A 420 -1.63 -19.78 -21.52
N PRO A 421 -2.13 -19.77 -22.76
CA PRO A 421 -1.42 -19.17 -23.88
C PRO A 421 -1.08 -17.71 -23.60
N LEU A 422 0.08 -17.25 -24.07
CA LEU A 422 0.52 -15.87 -23.88
C LEU A 422 -0.48 -14.86 -24.45
N ALA A 423 -1.15 -15.21 -25.55
CA ALA A 423 -2.19 -14.41 -26.19
C ALA A 423 -3.60 -14.61 -25.60
N ALA A 424 -3.73 -15.15 -24.38
CA ALA A 424 -5.04 -15.34 -23.73
C ALA A 424 -5.81 -14.02 -23.50
N ASN A 425 -5.09 -12.90 -23.41
CA ASN A 425 -5.66 -11.56 -23.27
C ASN A 425 -4.96 -10.58 -24.24
N PRO A 426 -5.59 -9.44 -24.57
CA PRO A 426 -4.96 -8.36 -25.34
C PRO A 426 -3.64 -7.89 -24.71
N LEU A 427 -2.54 -8.04 -25.44
CA LEU A 427 -1.20 -7.71 -24.97
C LEU A 427 -0.99 -6.20 -24.90
N LEU A 428 -0.48 -5.71 -23.77
CA LEU A 428 0.09 -4.37 -23.67
C LEU A 428 1.60 -4.40 -23.92
N GLY A 429 2.29 -5.40 -23.35
CA GLY A 429 3.72 -5.59 -23.53
C GLY A 429 4.32 -6.51 -22.48
N ALA A 430 5.65 -6.47 -22.34
CA ALA A 430 6.36 -7.26 -21.34
C ALA A 430 7.36 -6.41 -20.53
N VAL A 431 7.62 -6.84 -19.31
CA VAL A 431 8.64 -6.26 -18.42
C VAL A 431 9.55 -7.34 -17.85
N ARG A 432 10.79 -6.95 -17.56
CA ARG A 432 11.82 -7.82 -17.02
C ARG A 432 12.22 -7.37 -15.64
N PRO A 433 11.88 -8.15 -14.59
CA PRO A 433 12.31 -7.84 -13.24
C PRO A 433 13.83 -7.78 -13.08
N ASP A 434 14.61 -8.60 -13.77
CA ASP A 434 16.05 -8.79 -13.54
C ASP A 434 16.95 -8.51 -14.78
N PRO A 435 16.94 -7.28 -15.34
CA PRO A 435 17.59 -6.99 -16.63
C PRO A 435 19.10 -7.27 -16.66
N GLY A 436 19.80 -7.10 -15.53
CA GLY A 436 21.25 -7.29 -15.41
C GLY A 436 21.69 -8.72 -15.09
N ALA A 437 20.75 -9.65 -14.87
CA ALA A 437 21.10 -11.02 -14.52
C ALA A 437 21.40 -11.87 -15.76
N ALA A 438 22.51 -12.61 -15.69
CA ALA A 438 22.96 -13.51 -16.74
C ALA A 438 22.00 -14.72 -16.89
N PRO A 439 21.59 -15.07 -18.11
CA PRO A 439 20.85 -16.31 -18.38
C PRO A 439 21.66 -17.54 -17.97
N LEU A 440 20.96 -18.61 -17.56
CA LEU A 440 21.55 -19.92 -17.36
C LEU A 440 22.03 -20.50 -18.70
N ALA A 441 23.11 -21.28 -18.68
CA ALA A 441 23.59 -21.98 -19.87
C ALA A 441 22.55 -22.97 -20.41
N THR A 442 21.85 -23.64 -19.51
CA THR A 442 20.74 -24.55 -19.79
C THR A 442 19.62 -24.29 -18.80
N TYR A 443 18.38 -24.28 -19.28
CA TYR A 443 17.20 -24.14 -18.45
C TYR A 443 16.16 -25.20 -18.85
N THR A 444 15.73 -25.97 -17.87
CA THR A 444 14.61 -26.91 -18.01
C THR A 444 13.49 -26.39 -17.11
N ARG A 445 12.34 -26.10 -17.71
CA ARG A 445 11.15 -25.68 -16.96
C ARG A 445 10.72 -26.82 -16.01
N PRO A 446 10.28 -26.51 -14.79
CA PRO A 446 9.62 -27.49 -13.93
C PRO A 446 8.41 -28.14 -14.61
N ASP A 447 8.16 -29.40 -14.27
CA ASP A 447 6.99 -30.13 -14.77
C ASP A 447 5.69 -29.45 -14.33
N LEU A 448 4.73 -29.42 -15.24
CA LEU A 448 3.41 -28.88 -14.97
C LEU A 448 2.56 -29.96 -14.28
N PRO A 449 1.82 -29.62 -13.22
CA PRO A 449 0.90 -30.57 -12.59
C PRO A 449 -0.20 -30.99 -13.57
N GLU A 450 -0.81 -32.16 -13.31
CA GLU A 450 -1.95 -32.62 -14.10
C GLU A 450 -3.08 -31.58 -14.06
N GLY A 451 -3.70 -31.33 -15.22
CA GLY A 451 -4.74 -30.30 -15.31
C GLY A 451 -4.22 -28.86 -15.19
N ALA A 452 -2.92 -28.60 -15.33
CA ALA A 452 -2.37 -27.23 -15.22
C ALA A 452 -2.99 -26.21 -16.20
N ARG A 453 -3.57 -26.68 -17.30
CA ARG A 453 -4.29 -25.86 -18.29
C ARG A 453 -5.82 -25.97 -18.18
N ALA A 454 -6.31 -26.79 -17.26
CA ALA A 454 -7.73 -27.02 -17.07
C ALA A 454 -8.42 -25.80 -16.43
N GLY A 455 -9.71 -25.65 -16.71
CA GLY A 455 -10.53 -24.52 -16.29
C GLY A 455 -10.69 -23.51 -17.41
N THR A 456 -11.94 -23.13 -17.67
CA THR A 456 -12.28 -22.05 -18.59
C THR A 456 -11.81 -20.72 -18.00
N ASP A 457 -11.58 -19.70 -18.83
CA ASP A 457 -11.34 -18.38 -18.28
C ASP A 457 -12.64 -17.80 -17.72
N THR A 458 -13.85 -18.21 -18.14
CA THR A 458 -15.18 -17.63 -17.78
C THR A 458 -15.51 -17.43 -16.30
N GLY A 459 -14.73 -17.94 -15.36
CA GLY A 459 -14.88 -17.68 -13.92
C GLY A 459 -15.77 -18.68 -13.18
N TYR A 460 -16.56 -19.48 -13.87
CA TYR A 460 -17.42 -20.47 -13.21
C TYR A 460 -17.51 -21.73 -14.07
N SER A 461 -17.04 -22.85 -13.54
CA SER A 461 -17.32 -24.19 -14.06
C SER A 461 -18.79 -24.53 -13.78
N ALA A 462 -19.41 -25.44 -14.55
CA ALA A 462 -20.78 -25.89 -14.29
C ALA A 462 -20.98 -26.31 -12.82
N ASP A 463 -19.98 -26.95 -12.21
CA ASP A 463 -19.96 -27.37 -10.80
C ASP A 463 -19.93 -26.21 -9.78
N THR A 464 -19.68 -24.98 -10.23
CA THR A 464 -19.50 -23.78 -9.39
C THR A 464 -20.48 -22.66 -9.75
N ALA A 465 -21.24 -22.79 -10.84
CA ALA A 465 -22.27 -21.83 -11.22
C ALA A 465 -23.26 -21.66 -10.06
N PRO A 466 -23.68 -20.42 -9.73
CA PRO A 466 -24.72 -20.23 -8.73
C PRO A 466 -25.96 -21.03 -9.17
N ALA A 467 -26.52 -21.82 -8.25
CA ALA A 467 -27.73 -22.57 -8.53
C ALA A 467 -28.81 -21.62 -9.06
N ALA A 468 -29.43 -21.97 -10.18
CA ALA A 468 -30.56 -21.22 -10.72
C ALA A 468 -31.65 -21.09 -9.63
N PRO A 469 -32.32 -19.93 -9.53
CA PRO A 469 -33.27 -19.63 -8.46
C PRO A 469 -34.44 -20.64 -8.36
#